data_AF-A0A087UTU2-F1
#
_entry.id   AF-A0A087UTU2-F1
#
_cell.length_a   1.000
_cell.length_b   1.000
_cell.length_c   1.000
_cell.angle_alpha   90.00
_cell.angle_beta   90.00
_cell.angle_gamma   90.00
#
_symmetry.space_group_name_H-M   'P 1'
#
loop_
_entity.id
_entity.type
_entity.pdbx_description
1 polymer ?
#
loop_
_entity_poly.entity_id
_entity_poly.type
_entity_poly.pdbx_seq_one_letter_code
_entity_poly.pdbx_strand_id
1 'polypeptide(L)' 'MIVEVNEGKQKIFCDEGVYSKNRNFRMYLSTKYGKKAPLVLSAHNQYRPSIKVESKDIDEIIFYDSLVTYYR' A
#
# COMPACT_ATOMS: atom_id res chain seq x y z
N MET A 1 -4.23 19.57 -0.85
CA MET A 1 -4.67 18.16 -0.97
C MET A 1 -5.75 17.95 -2.03
N ILE A 2 -6.08 18.97 -2.84
CA ILE A 2 -6.98 18.87 -3.98
C ILE A 2 -6.11 18.72 -5.24
N VAL A 3 -6.52 17.87 -6.16
CA VAL A 3 -5.88 17.62 -7.45
C VAL A 3 -6.88 17.82 -8.57
N GLU A 4 -6.39 18.32 -9.70
CA GLU A 4 -7.16 18.35 -10.93
C GLU A 4 -7.17 16.96 -11.56
N VAL A 5 -8.35 16.55 -11.98
CA VAL A 5 -8.63 15.30 -12.68
C VAL A 5 -9.22 15.69 -14.03
N ASN A 6 -9.01 14.83 -15.03
CA ASN A 6 -9.42 15.00 -16.43
C ASN A 6 -10.63 15.94 -16.62
N GLU A 7 -10.51 16.85 -17.60
CA GLU A 7 -11.55 17.82 -17.97
C GLU A 7 -11.84 18.89 -16.88
N GLY A 8 -10.81 19.32 -16.13
CA GLY A 8 -10.92 20.44 -15.20
C GLY A 8 -11.68 20.14 -13.90
N LYS A 9 -12.00 18.87 -13.63
CA LYS A 9 -12.73 18.47 -12.42
C LYS A 9 -11.77 18.32 -11.24
N GLN A 10 -12.06 18.98 -10.13
CA GLN A 10 -11.24 18.86 -8.93
C GLN A 10 -11.71 17.69 -8.06
N LYS A 11 -10.75 16.99 -7.45
CA LYS A 11 -10.99 15.95 -6.44
C LYS A 11 -9.96 16.04 -5.32
N ILE A 12 -10.27 15.42 -4.19
CA ILE A 12 -9.27 15.17 -3.16
C ILE A 12 -8.23 14.15 -3.65
N PHE A 13 -6.99 14.35 -3.24
CA PHE A 13 -5.88 13.44 -3.56
C PHE A 13 -6.05 12.06 -2.90
N CYS A 14 -6.61 12.05 -1.68
CA CYS A 14 -6.88 10.83 -0.93
C CYS A 14 -8.14 10.14 -1.45
N ASP A 15 -8.06 8.83 -1.73
CA ASP A 15 -9.23 8.03 -2.09
C ASP A 15 -10.01 7.61 -0.85
N GLU A 16 -11.07 8.34 -0.52
CA GLU A 16 -11.98 8.01 0.60
C GLU A 16 -12.88 6.80 0.31
N GLY A 17 -13.01 6.39 -0.96
CA GLY A 17 -13.87 5.28 -1.36
C GLY A 17 -13.38 3.91 -0.89
N VAL A 18 -12.18 3.83 -0.32
CA VAL A 18 -11.59 2.58 0.22
C VAL A 18 -12.11 2.20 1.60
N TYR A 19 -12.75 3.12 2.32
CA TYR A 19 -13.24 2.87 3.69
C TYR A 19 -14.64 2.23 3.70
N SER A 20 -14.78 1.07 3.06
CA SER A 20 -16.02 0.28 2.98
C SER A 20 -15.93 -1.03 3.75
N LYS A 21 -17.08 -1.60 4.17
CA LYS A 21 -17.12 -2.92 4.83
C LYS A 21 -16.49 -4.00 3.94
N ASN A 22 -15.66 -4.85 4.55
CA ASN A 22 -14.96 -5.96 3.89
C ASN A 22 -14.20 -5.54 2.62
N ARG A 23 -13.56 -4.36 2.64
CA ARG A 23 -12.80 -3.87 1.50
C ARG A 23 -11.59 -4.75 1.24
N ASN A 24 -11.45 -5.19 0.00
CA ASN A 24 -10.22 -5.79 -0.49
C ASN A 24 -9.17 -4.71 -0.76
N PHE A 25 -8.03 -4.81 -0.07
CA PHE A 25 -6.82 -4.07 -0.38
C PHE A 25 -5.86 -4.96 -1.16
N ARG A 26 -5.13 -4.36 -2.11
CA ARG A 26 -4.14 -5.10 -2.90
C ARG A 26 -2.91 -5.38 -2.03
N MET A 27 -2.47 -6.63 -2.01
CA MET A 27 -1.33 -7.07 -1.21
C MET A 27 0.00 -6.56 -1.77
N TYR A 28 1.01 -6.47 -0.90
CA TYR A 28 2.41 -6.24 -1.30
C TYR A 28 2.86 -7.27 -2.36
N LEU A 29 3.69 -6.82 -3.31
CA LEU A 29 4.16 -7.54 -4.50
C LEU A 29 3.07 -8.03 -5.48
N SER A 30 1.79 -7.77 -5.22
CA SER A 30 0.70 -8.15 -6.12
C SER A 30 0.41 -7.11 -7.21
N THR A 31 0.01 -7.57 -8.39
CA THR A 31 -0.42 -6.73 -9.52
C THR A 31 -1.92 -6.83 -9.75
N LYS A 32 -2.51 -5.81 -10.39
CA LYS A 32 -3.89 -5.93 -10.91
C LYS A 32 -3.90 -6.91 -12.09
N TYR A 33 -4.99 -7.64 -12.24
CA TYR A 33 -5.18 -8.54 -13.38
C TYR A 33 -4.96 -7.80 -14.71
N GLY A 34 -4.19 -8.39 -15.61
CA GLY A 34 -3.83 -7.80 -16.91
C GLY A 34 -2.87 -6.60 -16.84
N LYS A 35 -2.29 -6.29 -15.68
CA LYS A 35 -1.30 -5.22 -15.51
C LYS A 35 0.05 -5.81 -15.06
N LYS A 36 1.13 -5.14 -15.44
CA LYS A 36 2.52 -5.47 -15.03
C LYS A 36 3.08 -4.38 -14.10
N ALA A 37 2.36 -4.08 -13.03
CA ALA A 37 2.70 -3.00 -12.09
C ALA A 37 2.46 -3.46 -10.64
N PRO A 38 3.38 -4.24 -10.06
CA PRO A 38 3.25 -4.73 -8.69
C PRO A 38 3.29 -3.58 -7.68
N LEU A 39 2.63 -3.77 -6.53
CA LEU A 39 2.76 -2.85 -5.40
C LEU A 39 4.09 -3.13 -4.68
N VAL A 40 5.06 -2.24 -4.85
CA VAL A 40 6.41 -2.36 -4.29
C VAL A 40 6.67 -1.21 -3.30
N LEU A 41 7.75 -1.33 -2.51
CA LEU A 41 8.17 -0.23 -1.65
C LEU A 41 8.59 0.99 -2.46
N SER A 42 8.20 2.16 -1.99
CA SER A 42 8.67 3.44 -2.55
C SER A 42 10.15 3.63 -2.24
N ALA A 43 10.90 4.18 -3.20
CA ALA A 43 12.29 4.60 -3.01
C ALA A 43 12.45 5.67 -1.91
N HIS A 44 11.36 6.36 -1.56
CA HIS A 44 11.32 7.37 -0.50
C HIS A 44 10.64 6.87 0.79
N ASN A 45 10.46 5.55 0.95
CA ASN A 45 9.92 5.00 2.18
C ASN A 45 10.87 5.28 3.36
N GLN A 46 10.32 5.82 4.45
CA GLN A 46 11.05 6.14 5.69
C GLN A 46 10.71 5.18 6.85
N TYR A 47 9.75 4.28 6.66
CA TYR A 47 9.37 3.29 7.65
C TYR A 47 10.53 2.35 7.98
N ARG A 48 10.73 2.08 9.27
CA ARG A 48 11.72 1.10 9.76
C ARG A 48 10.99 0.03 10.58
N PRO A 49 11.02 -1.24 10.18
CA PRO A 49 10.43 -2.33 10.95
C PRO A 49 11.01 -2.39 12.36
N SER A 50 10.17 -2.66 13.36
CA SER A 50 10.55 -2.73 14.77
C SER A 50 11.23 -4.03 15.18
N ILE A 51 11.19 -5.06 14.33
CA ILE A 51 11.75 -6.39 14.63
C ILE A 51 13.26 -6.40 14.37
N LYS A 52 14.04 -6.86 15.37
CA LYS A 52 15.46 -7.18 15.21
C LYS A 52 15.60 -8.34 14.22
N VAL A 53 16.12 -8.02 13.04
CA VAL A 53 16.32 -8.94 11.93
C VAL A 53 17.47 -9.88 12.28
N GLU A 54 17.20 -10.94 13.03
CA GLU A 54 18.22 -11.98 13.25
C GLU A 54 18.15 -13.10 12.20
N SER A 55 17.07 -13.21 11.40
CA SER A 55 16.99 -14.28 10.36
C SER A 55 15.87 -14.19 9.32
N LYS A 56 15.07 -13.12 9.26
CA LYS A 56 13.88 -13.08 8.38
C LYS A 56 14.11 -12.34 7.06
N ASP A 57 13.53 -12.89 6.00
CA ASP A 57 13.41 -12.26 4.69
C ASP A 57 12.74 -10.88 4.83
N ILE A 58 13.36 -9.85 4.24
CA ILE A 58 12.86 -8.48 4.31
C ILE A 58 11.47 -8.36 3.67
N ASP A 59 11.21 -9.12 2.61
CA ASP A 59 9.90 -9.11 1.95
C ASP A 59 8.82 -9.75 2.82
N GLU A 60 9.16 -10.75 3.63
CA GLU A 60 8.25 -11.34 4.61
C GLU A 60 7.88 -10.32 5.70
N ILE A 61 8.87 -9.60 6.23
CA ILE A 61 8.65 -8.57 7.26
C ILE A 61 7.74 -7.47 6.72
N ILE A 62 8.06 -6.93 5.53
CA ILE A 62 7.30 -5.87 4.89
C ILE A 62 5.91 -6.35 4.51
N PHE A 63 5.77 -7.60 4.06
CA PHE A 63 4.47 -8.21 3.80
C PHE A 63 3.59 -8.14 5.05
N TYR A 64 4.07 -8.64 6.20
CA TYR A 64 3.31 -8.60 7.45
C TYR A 64 3.02 -7.17 7.93
N ASP A 65 3.99 -6.26 7.86
CA ASP A 65 3.82 -4.86 8.26
C ASP A 65 2.85 -4.10 7.33
N SER A 66 2.65 -4.57 6.09
CA SER A 66 1.72 -3.98 5.12
C SER A 66 0.25 -4.40 5.31
N LEU A 67 -0.02 -5.41 6.15
CA LEU A 67 -1.36 -5.94 6.35
C LEU A 67 -2.18 -4.98 7.24
N VAL A 68 -3.17 -4.30 6.63
CA VAL A 68 -4.06 -3.33 7.31
C VAL A 68 -4.78 -3.92 8.54
N THR A 69 -5.01 -5.23 8.56
CA THR A 69 -5.72 -5.93 9.64
C THR A 69 -4.79 -6.66 10.61
N TYR A 70 -3.47 -6.57 10.42
CA TYR A 70 -2.50 -7.23 11.29
C TYR A 70 -1.96 -6.23 12.30
N TYR A 71 -2.47 -6.31 13.53
CA TYR A 71 -2.00 -5.52 14.66
C TYR A 71 -1.09 -6.41 15.53
N ARG A 72 0.10 -5.90 15.86
CA ARG A 72 1.06 -6.57 16.77
C ARG A 72 0.78 -6.21 18.22
#